data_AF-A0AAD4MMN1-F1
#
_entry.id   AF-A0AAD4MMN1-F1
#
_cell.length_a   1.000
_cell.length_b   1.000
_cell.length_c   1.000
_cell.angle_alpha   90.00
_cell.angle_beta   90.00
_cell.angle_gamma   90.00
#
_symmetry.space_group_name_H-M   'P 1'
#
loop_
_entity.id
_entity.type
_entity.pdbx_description
1 polymer ?
#
loop_
_entity_poly.entity_id
_entity_poly.type
_entity_poly.pdbx_seq_one_letter_code
_entity_poly.pdbx_strand_id
1 'polypeptide(L)'
;MNLLFTPLFVTIFILAESYALTEQINIPLHLRPSSPVLEDQVLRQSMRAKRAALKPVTLHNWGGNFLFSTQNIQYPTTVEQVQEIVQGADKIRCMGTRHSFSRCADSPDTIISTLGLKNIIGFDASVPSITVQAGIPYTDLNPYLQYLGYALPNQASLSEISVAGASQTGAHGSGLTHQCLASHIRSLKIVLANGTLATYGPNDPELKAIVVGVGAFGVITQVELNVEPTFNITNYFFVNMPTQDLYDHFDEIENMGYSVQLFTDFSTPGVWGQIMIMDRSGSNSNIGSLQNLYGATRSHTQISPIAALPPTYLVDQSVEQPWYFGLVDYHLGLSGFDGAEIQSEYFLAYENAVAAIKAVTTLSDLIAPRVHLLLIRTIKGDDFWLSEMYSQSNVVGIHFTWKPNMTAVMEVLPQIEQLLIPYCARPHWGKVFAQGPETFLHCYPKLADFKQLAEQLDPTHKFRNQFLEDNLFVNLPTSSAPSTVPPASCGNRAPLIAISAQNTTVLTDTLTQHYNTWNATIKIGFNSVFNQVRKAIWDDVTFPTPAVKITNIVQYFLSYNKNAVERQKVLMDINIVEWGGTIQKFCDCGSG
;
A
#
# COMPACT_ATOMS: atom_id res chain seq x y z
N MET A 1 -25.42 36.14 39.22
CA MET A 1 -25.90 35.12 38.26
C MET A 1 -26.08 35.81 36.90
N ASN A 2 -25.10 36.18 36.09
CA ASN A 2 -23.76 35.70 35.76
C ASN A 2 -23.67 34.27 35.19
N LEU A 3 -23.25 34.24 33.92
CA LEU A 3 -22.31 33.31 33.28
C LEU A 3 -22.80 31.88 33.13
N LEU A 4 -23.43 31.55 31.98
CA LEU A 4 -23.44 30.18 31.44
C LEU A 4 -23.88 30.04 29.95
N PHE A 5 -24.07 31.12 29.18
CA PHE A 5 -24.58 31.01 27.79
C PHE A 5 -23.61 31.48 26.67
N THR A 6 -22.40 31.90 27.00
CA THR A 6 -21.45 32.47 26.02
C THR A 6 -20.69 31.44 25.14
N PRO A 7 -20.30 30.23 25.58
CA PRO A 7 -19.46 29.35 24.74
C PRO A 7 -20.25 28.59 23.66
N LEU A 8 -21.56 28.37 23.87
CA LEU A 8 -22.42 27.70 22.89
C LEU A 8 -22.71 28.60 21.68
N PHE A 9 -22.89 29.91 21.91
CA PHE A 9 -23.13 30.88 20.85
C PHE A 9 -21.90 31.08 19.96
N VAL A 10 -20.69 31.13 20.53
CA VAL A 10 -19.44 31.27 19.75
C VAL A 10 -19.19 30.01 18.90
N THR A 11 -19.50 28.83 19.43
CA THR A 11 -19.32 27.56 18.70
C THR A 11 -20.31 27.44 17.53
N ILE A 12 -21.57 27.87 17.73
CA ILE A 12 -22.59 27.89 16.67
C ILE A 12 -22.25 28.94 15.61
N PHE A 13 -21.68 30.09 15.99
CA PHE A 13 -21.28 31.13 15.03
C PHE A 13 -20.11 30.68 14.13
N ILE A 14 -19.09 30.04 14.71
CA ILE A 14 -17.94 29.52 13.95
C ILE A 14 -18.36 28.38 13.01
N LEU A 15 -19.29 27.53 13.44
CA LEU A 15 -19.84 26.47 12.59
C LEU A 15 -20.74 27.02 11.48
N ALA A 16 -21.50 28.09 11.75
CA ALA A 16 -22.34 28.74 10.75
C ALA A 16 -21.53 29.51 9.69
N GLU A 17 -20.44 30.19 10.06
CA GLU A 17 -19.53 30.83 9.09
C GLU A 17 -18.76 29.81 8.25
N SER A 18 -18.39 28.66 8.83
CA SER A 18 -17.73 27.58 8.09
C SER A 18 -18.67 26.93 7.06
N TYR A 19 -19.99 26.96 7.29
CA TYR A 19 -21.01 26.45 6.37
C TYR A 19 -21.52 27.51 5.35
N ALA A 20 -21.53 28.79 5.73
CA ALA A 20 -22.00 29.90 4.89
C ALA A 20 -21.06 30.25 3.72
N LEU A 21 -19.83 29.71 3.71
CA LEU A 21 -18.91 29.78 2.57
C LEU A 21 -19.30 28.86 1.40
N THR A 22 -20.37 28.07 1.54
CA THR A 22 -20.83 27.14 0.49
C THR A 22 -22.29 27.29 0.06
N GLU A 23 -23.14 28.08 0.72
CA GLU A 23 -24.49 28.37 0.21
C GLU A 23 -25.12 29.62 0.90
N GLN A 24 -25.78 30.49 0.11
CA GLN A 24 -26.36 31.76 0.58
C GLN A 24 -27.49 31.53 1.60
N ILE A 25 -27.21 31.78 2.89
CA ILE A 25 -28.24 31.89 3.93
C ILE A 25 -28.31 33.35 4.40
N ASN A 26 -29.48 33.97 4.24
CA ASN A 26 -29.75 35.36 4.63
C ASN A 26 -29.95 35.47 6.15
N ILE A 27 -28.99 36.05 6.88
CA ILE A 27 -29.10 36.28 8.33
C ILE A 27 -29.98 37.54 8.58
N PRO A 28 -31.01 37.48 9.46
CA PRO A 28 -31.89 38.61 9.75
C PRO A 28 -31.15 39.84 10.30
N LEU A 29 -31.58 41.04 9.86
CA LEU A 29 -30.89 42.33 10.03
C LEU A 29 -30.61 42.77 11.50
N HIS A 30 -31.26 42.16 12.48
CA HIS A 30 -31.23 42.56 13.89
C HIS A 30 -30.14 41.85 14.72
N LEU A 31 -29.34 40.96 14.12
CA LEU A 31 -28.28 40.20 14.81
C LEU A 31 -26.85 40.61 14.42
N ARG A 32 -26.65 41.72 13.70
CA ARG A 32 -25.30 42.21 13.36
C ARG A 32 -24.78 43.22 14.39
N PRO A 33 -23.61 42.99 15.02
CA PRO A 33 -22.94 43.99 15.84
C PRO A 33 -22.39 45.15 14.99
N SER A 34 -22.40 46.35 15.54
CA SER A 34 -22.01 47.60 14.88
C SER A 34 -20.51 47.87 14.99
N SER A 35 -19.67 47.33 14.09
CA SER A 35 -18.45 47.98 13.54
C SER A 35 -17.65 47.02 12.64
N PRO A 36 -17.62 47.19 11.30
CA PRO A 36 -16.97 46.26 10.36
C PRO A 36 -15.44 46.37 10.24
N VAL A 37 -14.79 47.30 10.95
CA VAL A 37 -13.40 47.72 10.61
C VAL A 37 -12.33 47.06 11.49
N LEU A 38 -12.67 46.64 12.72
CA LEU A 38 -11.69 46.05 13.66
C LEU A 38 -11.50 44.54 13.45
N GLU A 39 -12.53 43.82 12.99
CA GLU A 39 -12.47 42.37 12.74
C GLU A 39 -11.54 42.02 11.57
N ASP A 40 -11.56 42.82 10.49
CA ASP A 40 -10.81 42.53 9.26
C ASP A 40 -9.28 42.66 9.44
N GLN A 41 -8.80 43.56 10.31
CA GLN A 41 -7.37 43.69 10.59
C GLN A 41 -6.83 42.57 11.48
N VAL A 42 -7.58 42.17 12.52
CA VAL A 42 -7.19 41.10 13.44
C VAL A 42 -7.25 39.73 12.74
N LEU A 43 -8.26 39.50 11.87
CA LEU A 43 -8.33 38.29 11.05
C LEU A 43 -7.15 38.19 10.08
N ARG A 44 -6.78 39.29 9.41
CA ARG A 44 -5.65 39.31 8.46
C ARG A 44 -4.30 39.10 9.15
N GLN A 45 -4.11 39.66 10.34
CA GLN A 45 -2.89 39.43 11.12
C GLN A 45 -2.82 38.00 11.67
N SER A 46 -3.93 37.43 12.16
CA SER A 46 -3.95 36.04 12.65
C SER A 46 -3.77 35.02 11.51
N MET A 47 -4.33 35.29 10.33
CA MET A 47 -4.16 34.49 9.11
C MET A 47 -2.72 34.55 8.58
N ARG A 48 -2.06 35.72 8.63
CA ARG A 48 -0.63 35.86 8.29
C ARG A 48 0.26 35.12 9.29
N ALA A 49 -0.03 35.22 10.59
CA ALA A 49 0.71 34.51 11.63
C ALA A 49 0.52 32.98 11.54
N LYS A 50 -0.70 32.50 11.26
CA LYS A 50 -0.98 31.07 11.01
C LYS A 50 -0.29 30.56 9.74
N ARG A 51 -0.28 31.34 8.65
CA ARG A 51 0.48 30.99 7.43
C ARG A 51 2.00 30.98 7.65
N ALA A 52 2.53 31.86 8.50
CA ALA A 52 3.95 31.88 8.85
C ALA A 52 4.35 30.74 9.79
N ALA A 53 3.41 30.16 10.55
CA ALA A 53 3.64 29.07 11.50
C ALA A 53 3.41 27.66 10.93
N LEU A 54 2.75 27.52 9.77
CA LEU A 54 2.62 26.25 9.07
C LEU A 54 3.91 25.96 8.30
N LYS A 55 4.78 25.12 8.86
CA LYS A 55 5.84 24.47 8.07
C LYS A 55 5.19 23.82 6.84
N PRO A 56 5.78 23.89 5.64
CA PRO A 56 5.28 23.15 4.49
C PRO A 56 5.18 21.67 4.90
N VAL A 57 3.99 21.10 4.80
CA VAL A 57 3.80 19.66 5.03
C VAL A 57 4.56 18.96 3.90
N THR A 58 5.70 18.38 4.23
CA THR A 58 6.53 17.67 3.25
C THR A 58 5.85 16.34 2.95
N LEU A 59 5.45 16.12 1.70
CA LEU A 59 4.80 14.88 1.30
C LEU A 59 5.74 13.67 1.45
N HIS A 60 5.25 12.61 2.08
CA HIS A 60 5.91 11.30 2.15
C HIS A 60 5.15 10.26 1.31
N ASN A 61 5.79 9.13 1.05
CA ASN A 61 5.10 7.95 0.53
C ASN A 61 4.13 7.37 1.56
N TRP A 62 3.25 6.44 1.16
CA TRP A 62 2.24 5.87 2.06
C TRP A 62 2.85 5.17 3.28
N GLY A 63 3.99 4.49 3.11
CA GLY A 63 4.72 3.82 4.20
C GLY A 63 5.47 4.76 5.16
N GLY A 64 5.53 6.05 4.83
CA GLY A 64 6.26 7.07 5.62
C GLY A 64 7.79 6.90 5.64
N ASN A 65 8.35 5.97 4.86
CA ASN A 65 9.78 5.64 4.91
C ASN A 65 10.67 6.60 4.10
N PHE A 66 10.08 7.44 3.24
CA PHE A 66 10.80 8.56 2.63
C PHE A 66 9.91 9.77 2.33
N LEU A 67 10.55 10.94 2.28
CA LEU A 67 9.97 12.18 1.78
C LEU A 67 10.24 12.34 0.29
N PHE A 68 9.25 12.81 -0.46
CA PHE A 68 9.44 13.21 -1.86
C PHE A 68 10.39 14.41 -1.92
N SER A 69 11.28 14.39 -2.91
CA SER A 69 12.37 15.37 -3.06
C SER A 69 11.89 16.76 -3.51
N THR A 70 10.64 16.86 -3.98
CA THR A 70 10.03 18.11 -4.44
C THR A 70 8.64 18.32 -3.84
N GLN A 71 8.23 19.59 -3.77
CA GLN A 71 6.84 19.99 -3.49
C GLN A 71 6.12 20.45 -4.76
N ASN A 72 6.80 20.45 -5.92
CA ASN A 72 6.21 20.78 -7.22
C ASN A 72 5.42 19.57 -7.76
N ILE A 73 4.23 19.37 -7.19
CA ILE A 73 3.33 18.28 -7.54
C ILE A 73 2.12 18.86 -8.27
N GLN A 74 1.94 18.43 -9.51
CA GLN A 74 0.84 18.83 -10.37
C GLN A 74 -0.29 17.80 -10.30
N TYR A 75 -1.55 18.24 -10.30
CA TYR A 75 -2.73 17.38 -10.19
C TYR A 75 -3.67 17.61 -11.38
N PRO A 76 -3.26 17.26 -12.61
CA PRO A 76 -4.09 17.45 -13.78
C PRO A 76 -5.37 16.60 -13.70
N THR A 77 -6.43 17.12 -14.30
CA THR A 77 -7.77 16.50 -14.37
C THR A 77 -8.17 16.16 -15.80
N THR A 78 -7.42 16.65 -16.79
CA THR A 78 -7.62 16.36 -18.20
C THR A 78 -6.32 15.95 -18.88
N VAL A 79 -6.43 15.33 -20.06
CA VAL A 79 -5.25 14.91 -20.84
C VAL A 79 -4.47 16.13 -21.34
N GLU A 80 -5.17 17.20 -21.72
CA GLU A 80 -4.58 18.44 -22.23
C GLU A 80 -3.67 19.07 -21.18
N GLN A 81 -4.12 19.11 -19.91
CA GLN A 81 -3.28 19.58 -18.79
C GLN A 81 -2.03 18.72 -18.60
N VAL A 82 -2.15 17.40 -18.76
CA VAL A 82 -0.97 16.51 -18.73
C VAL A 82 0.00 16.87 -19.87
N GLN A 83 -0.50 17.09 -21.09
CA GLN A 83 0.33 17.47 -22.24
C GLN A 83 1.04 18.80 -22.03
N GLU A 84 0.33 19.81 -21.51
CA GLU A 84 0.90 21.12 -21.17
C GLU A 84 2.04 21.00 -20.15
N ILE A 85 1.84 20.23 -19.07
CA ILE A 85 2.88 20.01 -18.05
C ILE A 85 4.08 19.26 -18.65
N VAL A 86 3.83 18.23 -19.47
CA VAL A 86 4.91 17.44 -20.09
C VAL A 86 5.76 18.27 -21.06
N GLN A 87 5.13 19.17 -21.80
CA GLN A 87 5.83 20.11 -22.68
C GLN A 87 6.62 21.16 -21.90
N GLY A 88 6.14 21.58 -20.73
CA GLY A 88 6.72 22.66 -19.94
C GLY A 88 7.82 22.26 -18.95
N ALA A 89 7.98 20.97 -18.62
CA ALA A 89 8.93 20.51 -17.60
C ALA A 89 10.06 19.64 -18.17
N ASP A 90 11.30 19.85 -17.72
CA ASP A 90 12.47 19.11 -18.22
C ASP A 90 12.57 17.68 -17.69
N LYS A 91 12.17 17.46 -16.43
CA LYS A 91 12.18 16.17 -15.74
C LYS A 91 10.88 15.94 -14.99
N ILE A 92 10.30 14.75 -15.17
CA ILE A 92 8.97 14.41 -14.67
C ILE A 92 8.97 12.99 -14.12
N ARG A 93 8.30 12.79 -13.00
CA ARG A 93 7.84 11.46 -12.56
C ARG A 93 6.35 11.44 -12.31
N CYS A 94 5.76 10.25 -12.38
CA CYS A 94 4.34 10.05 -12.11
C CYS A 94 4.15 9.44 -10.72
N MET A 95 3.09 9.87 -10.04
CA MET A 95 2.73 9.38 -8.72
C MET A 95 1.23 9.06 -8.69
N GLY A 96 0.90 7.85 -8.24
CA GLY A 96 -0.47 7.45 -7.94
C GLY A 96 -0.80 7.66 -6.47
N THR A 97 -1.26 6.61 -5.80
CA THR A 97 -1.64 6.62 -4.38
C THR A 97 -0.47 6.54 -3.40
N ARG A 98 0.78 6.73 -3.87
CA ARG A 98 2.01 6.77 -3.06
C ARG A 98 2.41 5.45 -2.39
N HIS A 99 1.88 4.31 -2.83
CA HIS A 99 2.12 2.98 -2.23
C HIS A 99 3.44 2.29 -2.65
N SER A 100 4.39 3.00 -3.28
CA SER A 100 5.75 2.47 -3.44
C SER A 100 6.57 2.76 -2.18
N PHE A 101 7.38 1.80 -1.75
CA PHE A 101 8.38 1.94 -0.69
C PHE A 101 9.77 2.25 -1.25
N SER A 102 9.97 1.99 -2.55
CA SER A 102 11.12 2.49 -3.33
C SER A 102 10.89 3.92 -3.80
N ARG A 103 11.98 4.55 -4.26
CA ARG A 103 11.97 5.91 -4.82
C ARG A 103 11.57 5.95 -6.31
N CYS A 104 10.92 4.92 -6.84
CA CYS A 104 10.60 4.83 -8.27
C CYS A 104 9.73 6.01 -8.77
N ALA A 105 8.87 6.57 -7.91
CA ALA A 105 8.02 7.73 -8.23
C ALA A 105 8.61 9.09 -7.84
N ASP A 106 9.80 9.13 -7.24
CA ASP A 106 10.39 10.36 -6.69
C ASP A 106 11.08 11.22 -7.76
N SER A 107 11.02 12.53 -7.62
CA SER A 107 11.70 13.50 -8.48
C SER A 107 12.10 14.74 -7.68
N PRO A 108 13.31 15.30 -7.87
CA PRO A 108 13.63 16.62 -7.34
C PRO A 108 12.96 17.76 -8.12
N ASP A 109 12.46 17.48 -9.33
CA ASP A 109 11.90 18.46 -10.25
C ASP A 109 10.37 18.51 -10.17
N THR A 110 9.68 17.93 -11.15
CA THR A 110 8.21 17.91 -11.24
C THR A 110 7.67 16.49 -11.01
N ILE A 111 6.58 16.39 -10.24
CA ILE A 111 5.79 15.16 -10.13
C ILE A 111 4.39 15.43 -10.68
N ILE A 112 3.90 14.57 -11.56
CA ILE A 112 2.49 14.56 -11.99
C ILE A 112 1.76 13.49 -11.19
N SER A 113 0.79 13.92 -10.40
CA SER A 113 -0.14 13.04 -9.69
C SER A 113 -1.29 12.64 -10.60
N THR A 114 -1.53 11.33 -10.75
CA THR A 114 -2.67 10.83 -11.52
C THR A 114 -3.98 10.88 -10.73
N LEU A 115 -3.97 11.27 -9.45
CA LEU A 115 -5.17 11.26 -8.59
C LEU A 115 -6.29 12.23 -9.06
N GLY A 116 -5.98 13.19 -9.93
CA GLY A 116 -6.98 14.02 -10.61
C GLY A 116 -7.66 13.33 -11.81
N LEU A 117 -7.09 12.22 -12.30
CA LEU A 117 -7.55 11.42 -13.44
C LEU A 117 -8.17 10.11 -12.93
N LYS A 118 -9.41 10.15 -12.43
CA LYS A 118 -10.06 9.02 -11.74
C LYS A 118 -11.45 8.65 -12.26
N ASN A 119 -11.86 9.17 -13.41
CA ASN A 119 -13.17 8.91 -13.97
C ASN A 119 -13.25 7.52 -14.63
N ILE A 120 -14.42 6.91 -14.52
CA ILE A 120 -14.83 5.77 -15.36
C ILE A 120 -15.31 6.34 -16.69
N ILE A 121 -14.73 5.89 -17.79
CA ILE A 121 -14.98 6.44 -19.14
C ILE A 121 -16.07 5.66 -19.86
N GLY A 122 -16.07 4.33 -19.76
CA GLY A 122 -17.05 3.50 -20.44
C GLY A 122 -16.85 2.01 -20.19
N PHE A 123 -17.86 1.23 -20.54
CA PHE A 123 -17.89 -0.22 -20.44
C PHE A 123 -18.32 -0.80 -21.80
N ASP A 124 -17.60 -1.80 -22.29
CA ASP A 124 -17.92 -2.54 -23.50
C ASP A 124 -18.36 -3.97 -23.14
N ALA A 125 -19.61 -4.29 -23.42
CA ALA A 125 -20.16 -5.63 -23.16
C ALA A 125 -19.85 -6.64 -24.28
N SER A 126 -19.51 -6.17 -25.48
CA SER A 126 -19.21 -7.02 -26.65
C SER A 126 -17.83 -7.66 -26.53
N VAL A 127 -16.91 -6.94 -25.91
CA VAL A 127 -15.60 -7.41 -25.46
C VAL A 127 -15.52 -6.98 -24.00
N PRO A 128 -15.93 -7.84 -23.03
CA PRO A 128 -16.06 -7.47 -21.62
C PRO A 128 -14.85 -6.71 -21.07
N SER A 129 -14.94 -5.38 -21.11
CA SER A 129 -13.85 -4.49 -20.74
C SER A 129 -14.39 -3.18 -20.17
N ILE A 130 -13.61 -2.59 -19.26
CA ILE A 130 -13.91 -1.27 -18.68
C ILE A 130 -12.76 -0.32 -18.98
N THR A 131 -13.10 0.88 -19.44
CA THR A 131 -12.15 1.95 -19.67
C THR A 131 -12.23 2.96 -18.53
N VAL A 132 -11.08 3.24 -17.91
CA VAL A 132 -10.96 4.14 -16.75
C VAL A 132 -9.74 5.04 -16.88
N GLN A 133 -9.77 6.18 -16.20
CA GLN A 133 -8.59 7.02 -16.06
C GLN A 133 -7.58 6.40 -15.09
N ALA A 134 -6.30 6.64 -15.35
CA ALA A 134 -5.16 5.93 -14.77
C ALA A 134 -5.05 6.00 -13.23
N GLY A 135 -5.55 7.07 -12.62
CA GLY A 135 -5.46 7.32 -11.19
C GLY A 135 -6.62 6.77 -10.37
N ILE A 136 -7.63 6.14 -10.98
CA ILE A 136 -8.72 5.52 -10.22
C ILE A 136 -8.15 4.45 -9.28
N PRO A 137 -8.47 4.48 -7.97
CA PRO A 137 -8.10 3.40 -7.06
C PRO A 137 -9.04 2.19 -7.23
N TYR A 138 -8.54 1.00 -6.92
CA TYR A 138 -9.39 -0.20 -6.93
C TYR A 138 -10.57 -0.08 -5.95
N THR A 139 -10.45 0.68 -4.86
CA THR A 139 -11.57 0.97 -3.94
C THR A 139 -12.79 1.58 -4.63
N ASP A 140 -12.57 2.38 -5.67
CA ASP A 140 -13.63 3.08 -6.39
C ASP A 140 -14.11 2.23 -7.58
N LEU A 141 -13.20 1.51 -8.22
CA LEU A 141 -13.48 0.69 -9.40
C LEU A 141 -14.25 -0.60 -9.07
N ASN A 142 -13.83 -1.35 -8.05
CA ASN A 142 -14.35 -2.71 -7.83
C ASN A 142 -15.86 -2.74 -7.51
N PRO A 143 -16.40 -1.86 -6.64
CA PRO A 143 -17.84 -1.85 -6.37
C PRO A 143 -18.67 -1.52 -7.62
N TYR A 144 -18.13 -0.69 -8.52
CA TYR A 144 -18.77 -0.38 -9.79
C TYR A 144 -18.79 -1.58 -10.73
N LEU A 145 -17.67 -2.31 -10.84
CA LEU A 145 -17.63 -3.57 -11.59
C LEU A 145 -18.61 -4.60 -11.04
N GLN A 146 -18.66 -4.75 -9.71
CA GLN A 146 -19.63 -5.64 -9.08
C GLN A 146 -21.07 -5.26 -9.44
N TYR A 147 -21.40 -3.96 -9.42
CA TYR A 147 -22.72 -3.47 -9.79
C TYR A 147 -23.08 -3.81 -11.25
N LEU A 148 -22.11 -3.77 -12.16
CA LEU A 148 -22.27 -4.19 -13.54
C LEU A 148 -22.35 -5.71 -13.74
N GLY A 149 -22.11 -6.51 -12.69
CA GLY A 149 -22.07 -7.98 -12.76
C GLY A 149 -20.73 -8.55 -13.23
N TYR A 150 -19.65 -7.78 -13.10
CA TYR A 150 -18.30 -8.16 -13.51
C TYR A 150 -17.29 -8.12 -12.36
N ALA A 151 -16.14 -8.74 -12.59
CA ALA A 151 -15.02 -8.86 -11.67
C ALA A 151 -13.68 -8.72 -12.39
N LEU A 152 -12.65 -8.34 -11.63
CA LEU A 152 -11.27 -8.59 -12.04
C LEU A 152 -10.86 -10.00 -11.59
N PRO A 153 -10.00 -10.71 -12.37
CA PRO A 153 -9.57 -12.06 -12.01
C PRO A 153 -8.81 -12.15 -10.69
N ASN A 154 -8.01 -11.15 -10.33
CA ASN A 154 -7.28 -11.14 -9.06
C ASN A 154 -7.05 -9.70 -8.55
N GLN A 155 -6.56 -9.55 -7.32
CA GLN A 155 -6.30 -8.26 -6.66
C GLN A 155 -5.01 -8.27 -5.85
N ALA A 156 -4.50 -7.08 -5.53
CA ALA A 156 -3.49 -6.95 -4.48
C ALA A 156 -4.15 -7.11 -3.10
N SER A 157 -3.34 -7.26 -2.04
CA SER A 157 -3.83 -7.36 -0.65
C SER A 157 -4.64 -6.16 -0.18
N LEU A 158 -4.42 -4.99 -0.80
CA LEU A 158 -5.05 -3.69 -0.51
C LEU A 158 -5.67 -3.11 -1.79
N SER A 159 -6.80 -2.43 -1.63
CA SER A 159 -7.55 -1.82 -2.76
C SER A 159 -7.31 -0.31 -2.92
N GLU A 160 -6.64 0.34 -1.97
CA GLU A 160 -6.33 1.77 -1.94
C GLU A 160 -5.18 2.16 -2.90
N ILE A 161 -5.00 1.37 -3.96
CA ILE A 161 -3.92 1.53 -4.93
C ILE A 161 -4.50 1.96 -6.28
N SER A 162 -3.92 2.99 -6.90
CA SER A 162 -4.31 3.42 -8.26
C SER A 162 -4.01 2.31 -9.28
N VAL A 163 -4.95 2.05 -10.19
CA VAL A 163 -4.84 1.00 -11.22
C VAL A 163 -3.53 1.09 -12.01
N ALA A 164 -3.22 2.27 -12.57
CA ALA A 164 -1.99 2.41 -13.35
C ALA A 164 -0.74 2.27 -12.47
N GLY A 165 -0.73 2.86 -11.27
CA GLY A 165 0.39 2.73 -10.34
C GLY A 165 0.70 1.28 -9.96
N ALA A 166 -0.35 0.46 -9.74
CA ALA A 166 -0.20 -0.96 -9.48
C ALA A 166 0.47 -1.68 -10.67
N SER A 167 -0.02 -1.44 -11.90
CA SER A 167 0.55 -2.07 -13.10
C SER A 167 2.03 -1.72 -13.32
N GLN A 168 2.41 -0.46 -13.09
CA GLN A 168 3.76 0.03 -13.40
C GLN A 168 4.88 -0.63 -12.61
N THR A 169 4.57 -1.33 -11.52
CA THR A 169 5.57 -1.97 -10.66
C THR A 169 5.36 -3.47 -10.49
N GLY A 170 4.53 -4.10 -11.32
CA GLY A 170 4.33 -5.56 -11.27
C GLY A 170 3.44 -6.03 -10.13
N ALA A 171 2.58 -5.16 -9.56
CA ALA A 171 1.71 -5.53 -8.45
C ALA A 171 0.83 -6.75 -8.80
N HIS A 172 0.56 -7.59 -7.80
CA HIS A 172 -0.04 -8.91 -7.99
C HIS A 172 -0.77 -9.39 -6.74
N GLY A 173 -1.67 -10.36 -6.94
CA GLY A 173 -2.27 -11.19 -5.90
C GLY A 173 -1.51 -12.50 -5.72
N SER A 174 -2.23 -13.58 -5.41
CA SER A 174 -1.69 -14.94 -5.37
C SER A 174 -2.52 -15.91 -6.23
N GLY A 175 -1.95 -17.07 -6.55
CA GLY A 175 -2.55 -18.19 -7.28
C GLY A 175 -1.79 -18.57 -8.55
N LEU A 176 -1.59 -19.87 -8.74
CA LEU A 176 -0.86 -20.48 -9.87
C LEU A 176 -1.51 -20.24 -11.24
N THR A 177 -2.76 -19.80 -11.28
CA THR A 177 -3.51 -19.46 -12.50
C THR A 177 -3.66 -17.96 -12.74
N HIS A 178 -3.08 -17.11 -11.89
CA HIS A 178 -3.27 -15.66 -11.95
C HIS A 178 -1.97 -14.93 -12.23
N GLN A 179 -1.95 -14.15 -13.32
CA GLN A 179 -0.83 -13.26 -13.64
C GLN A 179 -0.86 -12.00 -12.76
N CYS A 180 0.16 -11.16 -12.85
CA CYS A 180 0.17 -9.85 -12.18
C CYS A 180 -0.97 -8.95 -12.69
N LEU A 181 -1.30 -7.89 -11.95
CA LEU A 181 -2.44 -7.01 -12.25
C LEU A 181 -2.29 -6.24 -13.57
N ALA A 182 -1.06 -6.10 -14.08
CA ALA A 182 -0.81 -5.53 -15.39
C ALA A 182 -1.44 -6.36 -16.53
N SER A 183 -1.66 -7.66 -16.32
CA SER A 183 -2.34 -8.55 -17.29
C SER A 183 -3.79 -8.19 -17.56
N HIS A 184 -4.42 -7.44 -16.65
CA HIS A 184 -5.77 -6.96 -16.86
C HIS A 184 -5.81 -5.87 -17.94
N ILE A 185 -4.71 -5.15 -18.17
CA ILE A 185 -4.65 -4.05 -19.14
C ILE A 185 -4.67 -4.62 -20.56
N ARG A 186 -5.77 -4.36 -21.26
CA ARG A 186 -5.96 -4.66 -22.69
C ARG A 186 -5.32 -3.61 -23.57
N SER A 187 -5.48 -2.34 -23.21
CA SER A 187 -4.95 -1.19 -23.94
C SER A 187 -4.75 0.00 -22.99
N LEU A 188 -3.95 0.98 -23.40
CA LEU A 188 -3.72 2.20 -22.62
C LEU A 188 -3.50 3.42 -23.52
N LYS A 189 -3.72 4.61 -22.93
CA LYS A 189 -3.31 5.90 -23.49
C LYS A 189 -2.24 6.53 -22.63
N ILE A 190 -1.21 7.07 -23.27
CA ILE A 190 -0.02 7.61 -22.61
C ILE A 190 0.43 8.91 -23.27
N VAL A 191 0.75 9.92 -22.47
CA VAL A 191 1.41 11.14 -22.94
C VAL A 191 2.91 10.92 -22.92
N LEU A 192 3.53 10.93 -24.11
CA LEU A 192 4.96 10.71 -24.32
C LEU A 192 5.79 11.97 -24.04
N ALA A 193 7.12 11.86 -24.05
CA ALA A 193 8.03 12.96 -23.67
C ALA A 193 7.90 14.23 -24.53
N ASN A 194 7.48 14.08 -25.79
CA ASN A 194 7.20 15.19 -26.70
C ASN A 194 5.81 15.83 -26.49
N GLY A 195 5.03 15.37 -25.51
CA GLY A 195 3.67 15.82 -25.21
C GLY A 195 2.59 15.24 -26.11
N THR A 196 2.91 14.32 -27.02
CA THR A 196 1.90 13.65 -27.86
C THR A 196 1.18 12.54 -27.09
N LEU A 197 -0.12 12.38 -27.35
CA LEU A 197 -0.92 11.29 -26.81
C LEU A 197 -0.80 10.06 -27.74
N ALA A 198 -0.21 8.99 -27.23
CA ALA A 198 -0.14 7.69 -27.92
C ALA A 198 -1.16 6.72 -27.33
N THR A 199 -1.59 5.75 -28.14
CA THR A 199 -2.42 4.62 -27.72
C THR A 199 -1.69 3.34 -28.05
N TYR A 200 -1.63 2.42 -27.10
CA TYR A 200 -1.07 1.08 -27.28
C TYR A 200 -2.17 0.06 -26.96
N GLY A 201 -2.52 -0.75 -27.94
CA GLY A 201 -3.52 -1.81 -27.87
C GLY A 201 -2.91 -3.20 -27.80
N PRO A 202 -3.76 -4.24 -27.79
CA PRO A 202 -3.33 -5.63 -27.55
C PRO A 202 -2.44 -6.20 -28.68
N ASN A 203 -2.40 -5.56 -29.84
CA ASN A 203 -1.57 -5.98 -30.98
C ASN A 203 -0.23 -5.25 -31.04
N ASP A 204 -0.01 -4.24 -30.20
CA ASP A 204 1.22 -3.46 -30.20
C ASP A 204 2.26 -4.14 -29.29
N PRO A 205 3.41 -4.59 -29.83
CA PRO A 205 4.41 -5.31 -29.04
C PRO A 205 5.01 -4.46 -27.92
N GLU A 206 5.03 -3.13 -28.07
CA GLU A 206 5.49 -2.15 -27.08
C GLU A 206 4.63 -2.16 -25.82
N LEU A 207 3.35 -2.57 -25.91
CA LEU A 207 2.48 -2.67 -24.74
C LEU A 207 3.11 -3.55 -23.65
N LYS A 208 3.80 -4.63 -24.05
CA LYS A 208 4.48 -5.55 -23.13
C LYS A 208 5.62 -4.91 -22.35
N ALA A 209 6.19 -3.82 -22.85
CA ALA A 209 7.16 -3.02 -22.10
C ALA A 209 6.46 -2.00 -21.21
N ILE A 210 5.42 -1.34 -21.72
CA ILE A 210 4.84 -0.15 -21.12
C ILE A 210 3.97 -0.49 -19.90
N VAL A 211 3.26 -1.63 -19.90
CA VAL A 211 2.34 -1.99 -18.79
C VAL A 211 3.07 -2.19 -17.46
N VAL A 212 4.30 -2.72 -17.49
CA VAL A 212 5.23 -2.76 -16.35
C VAL A 212 6.43 -1.87 -16.68
N GLY A 213 6.16 -0.57 -16.83
CA GLY A 213 7.14 0.38 -17.34
C GLY A 213 8.00 1.06 -16.27
N VAL A 214 7.71 0.86 -14.98
CA VAL A 214 8.32 1.58 -13.86
C VAL A 214 8.31 3.11 -14.11
N GLY A 215 7.28 3.60 -14.84
CA GLY A 215 7.09 4.99 -15.25
C GLY A 215 8.08 5.52 -16.31
N ALA A 216 8.87 4.70 -16.99
CA ALA A 216 9.96 5.17 -17.86
C ALA A 216 9.50 5.77 -19.22
N PHE A 217 8.25 5.56 -19.62
CA PHE A 217 7.80 5.85 -21.00
C PHE A 217 6.91 7.08 -21.13
N GLY A 218 6.33 7.58 -20.04
CA GLY A 218 5.38 8.68 -20.09
C GLY A 218 4.32 8.64 -19.00
N VAL A 219 3.31 9.51 -19.15
CA VAL A 219 2.19 9.63 -18.22
C VAL A 219 1.00 8.84 -18.76
N ILE A 220 0.72 7.67 -18.19
CA ILE A 220 -0.50 6.92 -18.53
C ILE A 220 -1.70 7.73 -18.03
N THR A 221 -2.65 8.04 -18.92
CA THR A 221 -3.83 8.85 -18.60
C THR A 221 -5.10 8.00 -18.54
N GLN A 222 -5.14 6.89 -19.28
CA GLN A 222 -6.29 5.99 -19.38
C GLN A 222 -5.82 4.55 -19.59
N VAL A 223 -6.54 3.60 -19.03
CA VAL A 223 -6.37 2.16 -19.28
C VAL A 223 -7.72 1.51 -19.58
N GLU A 224 -7.69 0.50 -20.43
CA GLU A 224 -8.80 -0.41 -20.66
C GLU A 224 -8.46 -1.76 -20.01
N LEU A 225 -9.35 -2.26 -19.15
CA LEU A 225 -9.15 -3.49 -18.39
C LEU A 225 -10.10 -4.58 -18.89
N ASN A 226 -9.59 -5.78 -19.18
CA ASN A 226 -10.43 -6.96 -19.36
C ASN A 226 -11.11 -7.32 -18.03
N VAL A 227 -12.37 -7.72 -18.09
CA VAL A 227 -13.16 -8.16 -16.93
C VAL A 227 -13.87 -9.47 -17.22
N GLU A 228 -14.24 -10.19 -16.16
CA GLU A 228 -14.98 -11.45 -16.26
C GLU A 228 -16.31 -11.38 -15.48
N PRO A 229 -17.26 -12.32 -15.68
CA PRO A 229 -18.47 -12.35 -14.87
C PRO A 229 -18.16 -12.41 -13.38
N THR A 230 -18.93 -11.68 -12.57
CA THR A 230 -18.75 -11.64 -11.12
C THR A 230 -18.83 -13.04 -10.50
N PHE A 231 -18.09 -13.21 -9.40
CA PHE A 231 -18.05 -14.43 -8.61
C PHE A 231 -17.89 -14.10 -7.12
N ASN A 232 -18.11 -15.13 -6.30
CA ASN A 232 -17.90 -15.07 -4.86
C ASN A 232 -16.66 -15.88 -4.47
N ILE A 233 -16.07 -15.50 -3.34
CA ILE A 233 -14.93 -16.15 -2.71
C ILE A 233 -15.29 -16.47 -1.26
N THR A 234 -14.80 -17.59 -0.74
CA THR A 234 -14.78 -17.90 0.69
C THR A 234 -13.33 -18.10 1.14
N ASN A 235 -12.95 -17.44 2.23
CA ASN A 235 -11.59 -17.52 2.76
C ASN A 235 -11.47 -18.50 3.91
N TYR A 236 -10.54 -19.44 3.80
CA TYR A 236 -10.37 -20.53 4.75
C TYR A 236 -8.98 -20.49 5.37
N PHE A 237 -8.91 -20.43 6.70
CA PHE A 237 -7.64 -20.31 7.43
C PHE A 237 -7.28 -21.59 8.16
N PHE A 238 -6.04 -22.02 8.01
CA PHE A 238 -5.43 -23.11 8.78
C PHE A 238 -4.23 -22.55 9.55
N VAL A 239 -4.06 -22.96 10.80
CA VAL A 239 -3.04 -22.45 11.70
C VAL A 239 -2.17 -23.57 12.25
N ASN A 240 -1.00 -23.18 12.78
CA ASN A 240 -0.04 -24.10 13.38
C ASN A 240 0.47 -25.16 12.37
N MET A 241 0.73 -24.74 11.14
CA MET A 241 1.26 -25.62 10.10
C MET A 241 2.68 -26.06 10.48
N PRO A 242 3.00 -27.35 10.64
CA PRO A 242 4.38 -27.76 10.87
C PRO A 242 5.26 -27.35 9.68
N THR A 243 6.38 -26.69 9.95
CA THR A 243 7.23 -26.13 8.87
C THR A 243 7.75 -27.23 7.93
N GLN A 244 8.06 -28.40 8.46
CA GLN A 244 8.53 -29.53 7.65
C GLN A 244 7.43 -30.07 6.73
N ASP A 245 6.21 -30.26 7.23
CA ASP A 245 5.06 -30.70 6.42
C ASP A 245 4.73 -29.67 5.33
N LEU A 246 4.95 -28.37 5.57
CA LEU A 246 4.75 -27.34 4.54
C LEU A 246 5.74 -27.52 3.39
N TYR A 247 7.00 -27.84 3.71
CA TYR A 247 8.01 -28.07 2.68
C TYR A 247 7.74 -29.35 1.90
N ASP A 248 7.25 -30.39 2.56
CA ASP A 248 7.03 -31.70 1.96
C ASP A 248 5.75 -31.73 1.11
N HIS A 249 4.78 -30.85 1.41
CA HIS A 249 3.49 -30.73 0.72
C HIS A 249 3.25 -29.37 0.05
N PHE A 250 4.33 -28.65 -0.28
CA PHE A 250 4.25 -27.28 -0.79
C PHE A 250 3.40 -27.19 -2.07
N ASP A 251 3.64 -28.10 -3.02
CA ASP A 251 2.93 -28.11 -4.30
C ASP A 251 1.45 -28.45 -4.11
N GLU A 252 1.13 -29.43 -3.26
CA GLU A 252 -0.26 -29.79 -2.97
C GLU A 252 -1.01 -28.65 -2.31
N ILE A 253 -0.37 -27.91 -1.39
CA ILE A 253 -0.96 -26.76 -0.69
C ILE A 253 -1.18 -25.59 -1.64
N GLU A 254 -0.18 -25.19 -2.43
CA GLU A 254 -0.30 -24.06 -3.36
C GLU A 254 -1.27 -24.30 -4.52
N ASN A 255 -1.56 -25.57 -4.85
CA ASN A 255 -2.60 -25.95 -5.80
C ASN A 255 -4.02 -25.99 -5.18
N MET A 256 -4.20 -25.60 -3.92
CA MET A 256 -5.51 -25.60 -3.29
C MET A 256 -6.31 -24.33 -3.61
N GLY A 257 -7.52 -24.50 -4.13
CA GLY A 257 -8.45 -23.39 -4.30
C GLY A 257 -8.05 -22.41 -5.42
N TYR A 258 -8.59 -21.20 -5.34
CA TYR A 258 -8.40 -20.13 -6.33
C TYR A 258 -7.10 -19.37 -6.09
N SER A 259 -6.77 -19.14 -4.82
CA SER A 259 -5.57 -18.42 -4.39
C SER A 259 -5.14 -18.92 -3.02
N VAL A 260 -3.83 -19.05 -2.80
CA VAL A 260 -3.23 -19.51 -1.54
C VAL A 260 -2.23 -18.49 -1.06
N GLN A 261 -2.22 -18.23 0.24
CA GLN A 261 -1.26 -17.35 0.90
C GLN A 261 -0.71 -18.02 2.15
N LEU A 262 0.61 -18.03 2.31
CA LEU A 262 1.28 -18.64 3.46
C LEU A 262 1.95 -17.57 4.31
N PHE A 263 1.62 -17.54 5.59
CA PHE A 263 1.98 -16.47 6.52
C PHE A 263 2.85 -16.99 7.66
N THR A 264 3.91 -16.26 8.00
CA THR A 264 4.69 -16.51 9.22
C THR A 264 5.33 -15.24 9.76
N ASP A 265 5.45 -15.12 11.07
CA ASP A 265 6.25 -14.09 11.75
C ASP A 265 7.49 -14.70 12.44
N PHE A 266 7.72 -16.01 12.24
CA PHE A 266 8.74 -16.82 12.91
C PHE A 266 8.63 -16.83 14.44
N SER A 267 7.47 -16.53 15.02
CA SER A 267 7.26 -16.49 16.47
C SER A 267 7.43 -17.84 17.16
N THR A 268 7.12 -18.93 16.46
CA THR A 268 7.15 -20.30 17.00
C THR A 268 8.11 -21.18 16.20
N PRO A 269 9.23 -21.62 16.80
CA PRO A 269 10.18 -22.51 16.11
C PRO A 269 9.52 -23.78 15.58
N GLY A 270 9.78 -24.11 14.31
CA GLY A 270 9.26 -25.32 13.65
C GLY A 270 7.79 -25.26 13.24
N VAL A 271 7.11 -24.12 13.43
CA VAL A 271 5.72 -23.91 13.03
C VAL A 271 5.64 -22.75 12.04
N TRP A 272 5.11 -23.04 10.86
CA TRP A 272 4.66 -22.06 9.90
C TRP A 272 3.28 -21.52 10.33
N GLY A 273 3.17 -20.20 10.45
CA GLY A 273 2.09 -19.56 11.20
C GLY A 273 0.68 -19.89 10.70
N GLN A 274 0.35 -19.46 9.48
CA GLN A 274 -1.00 -19.53 8.94
C GLN A 274 -0.99 -19.83 7.44
N ILE A 275 -2.04 -20.50 6.96
CA ILE A 275 -2.33 -20.74 5.55
C ILE A 275 -3.73 -20.18 5.30
N MET A 276 -3.87 -19.30 4.32
CA MET A 276 -5.16 -18.83 3.82
C MET A 276 -5.39 -19.43 2.44
N ILE A 277 -6.53 -20.10 2.28
CA ILE A 277 -7.00 -20.65 1.01
C ILE A 277 -8.27 -19.91 0.63
N MET A 278 -8.21 -19.19 -0.47
CA MET A 278 -9.35 -18.50 -1.07
C MET A 278 -10.02 -19.46 -2.03
N ASP A 279 -11.27 -19.85 -1.77
CA ASP A 279 -12.03 -20.76 -2.62
C ASP A 279 -13.10 -20.01 -3.41
N ARG A 280 -13.15 -20.22 -4.72
CA ARG A 280 -14.15 -19.60 -5.59
C ARG A 280 -15.45 -20.40 -5.56
N SER A 281 -16.55 -19.73 -5.24
CA SER A 281 -17.86 -20.38 -5.19
C SER A 281 -18.19 -21.07 -6.51
N GLY A 282 -18.75 -22.28 -6.41
CA GLY A 282 -19.03 -23.14 -7.56
C GLY A 282 -17.84 -23.99 -8.02
N SER A 283 -16.68 -23.90 -7.36
CA SER A 283 -15.63 -24.90 -7.49
C SER A 283 -16.11 -26.25 -6.94
N ASN A 284 -15.69 -27.36 -7.53
CA ASN A 284 -15.89 -28.71 -6.96
C ASN A 284 -14.86 -29.00 -5.85
N SER A 285 -14.54 -28.00 -5.01
CA SER A 285 -13.58 -28.15 -3.92
C SER A 285 -14.26 -28.77 -2.68
N ASN A 286 -13.50 -29.54 -1.91
CA ASN A 286 -13.92 -30.00 -0.58
C ASN A 286 -13.32 -29.16 0.56
N ILE A 287 -12.71 -28.00 0.25
CA ILE A 287 -11.89 -27.22 1.18
C ILE A 287 -12.70 -26.74 2.38
N GLY A 288 -13.96 -26.35 2.17
CA GLY A 288 -14.87 -25.94 3.25
C GLY A 288 -15.16 -27.02 4.30
N SER A 289 -14.94 -28.29 3.97
CA SER A 289 -15.15 -29.42 4.90
C SER A 289 -13.88 -29.82 5.67
N LEU A 290 -12.70 -29.38 5.22
CA LEU A 290 -11.42 -29.77 5.81
C LEU A 290 -11.26 -29.20 7.22
N GLN A 291 -10.99 -30.08 8.19
CA GLN A 291 -10.66 -29.71 9.57
C GLN A 291 -9.14 -29.70 9.83
N ASN A 292 -8.38 -30.41 9.01
CA ASN A 292 -6.93 -30.49 9.08
C ASN A 292 -6.35 -30.37 7.66
N LEU A 293 -5.15 -29.78 7.57
CA LEU A 293 -4.37 -29.68 6.35
C LEU A 293 -2.92 -30.00 6.70
N TYR A 294 -2.49 -31.25 6.44
CA TYR A 294 -1.10 -31.71 6.67
C TYR A 294 -0.54 -31.31 8.04
N GLY A 295 -1.34 -31.46 9.10
CA GLY A 295 -0.97 -31.07 10.47
C GLY A 295 -1.49 -29.70 10.91
N ALA A 296 -1.72 -28.76 9.99
CA ALA A 296 -2.39 -27.49 10.33
C ALA A 296 -3.86 -27.72 10.71
N THR A 297 -4.35 -26.96 11.68
CA THR A 297 -5.73 -27.07 12.16
C THR A 297 -6.58 -25.94 11.60
N ARG A 298 -7.80 -26.26 11.18
CA ARG A 298 -8.76 -25.27 10.70
C ARG A 298 -9.11 -24.25 11.78
N SER A 299 -9.00 -22.96 11.46
CA SER A 299 -9.57 -21.89 12.28
C SER A 299 -11.03 -21.64 11.91
N HIS A 300 -11.88 -21.58 12.94
CA HIS A 300 -13.30 -21.18 12.84
C HIS A 300 -13.57 -19.82 13.48
N THR A 301 -12.52 -19.18 14.00
CA THR A 301 -12.56 -17.82 14.55
C THR A 301 -11.77 -16.89 13.63
N GLN A 302 -12.16 -15.63 13.58
CA GLN A 302 -11.45 -14.64 12.78
C GLN A 302 -10.06 -14.39 13.38
N ILE A 303 -9.02 -14.67 12.59
CA ILE A 303 -7.62 -14.49 12.98
C ILE A 303 -6.94 -13.40 12.16
N SER A 304 -5.83 -12.87 12.66
CA SER A 304 -5.03 -11.90 11.93
C SER A 304 -3.66 -12.48 11.59
N PRO A 305 -3.21 -12.40 10.32
CA PRO A 305 -1.82 -12.68 9.95
C PRO A 305 -0.81 -11.78 10.68
N ILE A 306 -1.22 -10.56 11.04
CA ILE A 306 -0.40 -9.60 11.78
C ILE A 306 -0.93 -9.50 13.22
N ALA A 307 -0.18 -10.01 14.20
CA ALA A 307 -0.64 -10.08 15.60
C ALA A 307 -1.07 -8.73 16.20
N ALA A 308 -0.47 -7.61 15.75
CA ALA A 308 -0.80 -6.26 16.21
C ALA A 308 -2.05 -5.66 15.56
N LEU A 309 -2.56 -6.26 14.48
CA LEU A 309 -3.68 -5.75 13.70
C LEU A 309 -5.00 -6.39 14.20
N PRO A 310 -6.01 -5.59 14.59
CA PRO A 310 -7.29 -6.14 15.01
C PRO A 310 -7.97 -6.88 13.84
N PRO A 311 -8.59 -8.05 14.06
CA PRO A 311 -9.21 -8.82 12.97
C PRO A 311 -10.35 -8.09 12.25
N THR A 312 -10.93 -7.04 12.84
CA THR A 312 -11.97 -6.19 12.24
C THR A 312 -11.49 -5.39 11.02
N TYR A 313 -10.18 -5.31 10.80
CA TYR A 313 -9.59 -4.68 9.61
C TYR A 313 -9.47 -5.64 8.44
N LEU A 314 -9.63 -6.93 8.69
CA LEU A 314 -9.36 -8.00 7.75
C LEU A 314 -10.63 -8.58 7.18
N VAL A 315 -10.51 -9.16 5.99
CA VAL A 315 -11.57 -9.86 5.30
C VAL A 315 -12.30 -10.88 6.18
N ASP A 316 -13.61 -11.03 5.97
CA ASP A 316 -14.42 -12.04 6.66
C ASP A 316 -13.94 -13.45 6.30
N GLN A 317 -13.84 -14.30 7.32
CA GLN A 317 -13.30 -15.66 7.21
C GLN A 317 -14.41 -16.69 7.32
N SER A 318 -14.33 -17.74 6.50
CA SER A 318 -15.35 -18.80 6.37
C SER A 318 -16.73 -18.28 6.00
N VAL A 319 -16.81 -17.10 5.40
CA VAL A 319 -18.02 -16.47 4.88
C VAL A 319 -17.87 -16.29 3.38
N GLU A 320 -18.91 -16.69 2.64
CA GLU A 320 -19.00 -16.42 1.21
C GLU A 320 -19.28 -14.94 0.97
N GLN A 321 -18.45 -14.30 0.16
CA GLN A 321 -18.54 -12.86 -0.13
C GLN A 321 -18.14 -12.54 -1.58
N PRO A 322 -18.55 -11.38 -2.13
CA PRO A 322 -18.14 -10.95 -3.46
C PRO A 322 -16.62 -10.94 -3.65
N TRP A 323 -16.15 -11.23 -4.87
CA TRP A 323 -14.73 -11.31 -5.22
C TRP A 323 -13.88 -10.17 -4.64
N TYR A 324 -14.34 -8.93 -4.72
CA TYR A 324 -13.54 -7.77 -4.31
C TYR A 324 -13.47 -7.55 -2.79
N PHE A 325 -14.31 -8.25 -2.02
CA PHE A 325 -14.11 -8.38 -0.58
C PHE A 325 -13.27 -9.62 -0.26
N GLY A 326 -13.43 -10.70 -1.02
CA GLY A 326 -12.78 -11.98 -0.71
C GLY A 326 -11.33 -12.11 -1.20
N LEU A 327 -10.91 -11.38 -2.24
CA LEU A 327 -9.56 -11.46 -2.82
C LEU A 327 -8.54 -10.48 -2.20
N VAL A 328 -8.96 -9.67 -1.24
CA VAL A 328 -8.11 -8.76 -0.47
C VAL A 328 -7.87 -9.32 0.93
N ASP A 329 -6.79 -8.87 1.57
CA ASP A 329 -6.52 -9.26 2.95
C ASP A 329 -7.23 -8.31 3.93
N TYR A 330 -7.42 -7.04 3.52
CA TYR A 330 -8.02 -5.98 4.33
C TYR A 330 -9.37 -5.55 3.76
N HIS A 331 -10.31 -5.19 4.65
CA HIS A 331 -11.54 -4.54 4.22
C HIS A 331 -11.27 -3.18 3.58
N LEU A 332 -12.08 -2.87 2.57
CA LEU A 332 -12.05 -1.61 1.83
C LEU A 332 -12.12 -0.38 2.76
N GLY A 333 -11.16 0.53 2.59
CA GLY A 333 -11.08 1.81 3.30
C GLY A 333 -10.62 1.69 4.76
N LEU A 334 -10.24 0.49 5.22
CA LEU A 334 -9.77 0.25 6.58
C LEU A 334 -8.25 0.16 6.70
N SER A 335 -7.49 0.17 5.59
CA SER A 335 -6.02 0.15 5.61
C SER A 335 -5.37 1.35 6.31
N GLY A 336 -6.15 2.40 6.62
CA GLY A 336 -5.65 3.66 7.19
C GLY A 336 -5.15 4.66 6.14
N PHE A 337 -4.88 5.88 6.58
CA PHE A 337 -4.44 6.97 5.68
C PHE A 337 -2.98 6.86 5.25
N ASP A 338 -2.10 6.38 6.14
CA ASP A 338 -0.69 6.09 5.88
C ASP A 338 -0.27 4.88 6.74
N GLY A 339 0.50 3.96 6.15
CA GLY A 339 0.95 2.74 6.81
C GLY A 339 2.26 2.97 7.55
N ALA A 340 2.33 2.58 8.83
CA ALA A 340 3.57 2.59 9.58
C ALA A 340 4.36 1.29 9.33
N GLU A 341 4.75 1.05 8.07
CA GLU A 341 5.44 -0.17 7.65
C GLU A 341 6.41 0.07 6.49
N ILE A 342 7.28 -0.91 6.22
CA ILE A 342 8.16 -0.95 5.06
C ILE A 342 7.98 -2.30 4.38
N GLN A 343 8.04 -2.36 3.05
CA GLN A 343 7.89 -3.61 2.33
C GLN A 343 9.10 -3.96 1.46
N SER A 344 9.39 -5.26 1.38
CA SER A 344 10.31 -5.90 0.43
C SER A 344 9.63 -7.13 -0.17
N GLU A 345 9.99 -7.51 -1.39
CA GLU A 345 9.55 -8.78 -1.98
C GLU A 345 10.50 -9.21 -3.09
N TYR A 346 10.73 -10.52 -3.18
CA TYR A 346 11.59 -11.13 -4.17
C TYR A 346 10.89 -12.29 -4.88
N PHE A 347 11.12 -12.39 -6.18
CA PHE A 347 10.45 -13.33 -7.06
C PHE A 347 11.44 -14.28 -7.72
N LEU A 348 11.14 -15.56 -7.65
CA LEU A 348 11.98 -16.61 -8.26
C LEU A 348 11.11 -17.71 -8.86
N ALA A 349 11.70 -18.48 -9.77
CA ALA A 349 11.00 -19.57 -10.46
C ALA A 349 10.41 -20.57 -9.46
N TYR A 350 9.16 -20.99 -9.68
CA TYR A 350 8.39 -21.78 -8.73
C TYR A 350 9.09 -23.08 -8.29
N GLU A 351 9.81 -23.74 -9.19
CA GLU A 351 10.59 -24.95 -8.91
C GLU A 351 11.68 -24.77 -7.83
N ASN A 352 12.09 -23.53 -7.56
CA ASN A 352 13.07 -23.19 -6.54
C ASN A 352 12.44 -22.78 -5.20
N ALA A 353 11.10 -22.77 -5.10
CA ALA A 353 10.38 -22.18 -3.98
C ALA A 353 10.80 -22.74 -2.61
N VAL A 354 10.69 -24.06 -2.42
CA VAL A 354 11.02 -24.70 -1.13
C VAL A 354 12.48 -24.49 -0.75
N ALA A 355 13.40 -24.53 -1.73
CA ALA A 355 14.82 -24.31 -1.48
C ALA A 355 15.13 -22.87 -1.04
N ALA A 356 14.53 -21.88 -1.71
CA ALA A 356 14.69 -20.47 -1.37
C ALA A 356 14.04 -20.12 -0.02
N ILE A 357 12.83 -20.63 0.25
CA ILE A 357 12.14 -20.44 1.53
C ILE A 357 13.00 -21.02 2.66
N LYS A 358 13.49 -22.26 2.52
CA LYS A 358 14.41 -22.88 3.49
C LYS A 358 15.64 -22.01 3.74
N ALA A 359 16.27 -21.49 2.68
CA ALA A 359 17.41 -20.59 2.80
C ALA A 359 17.05 -19.35 3.64
N VAL A 360 15.97 -18.63 3.30
CA VAL A 360 15.50 -17.45 4.04
C VAL A 360 15.19 -17.78 5.50
N THR A 361 14.56 -18.93 5.79
CA THR A 361 14.25 -19.34 7.16
C THR A 361 15.48 -19.56 8.04
N THR A 362 16.68 -19.75 7.48
CA THR A 362 17.93 -19.78 8.28
C THR A 362 18.25 -18.44 8.94
N LEU A 363 17.63 -17.35 8.47
CA LEU A 363 17.72 -16.00 9.05
C LEU A 363 16.53 -15.66 9.95
N SER A 364 15.72 -16.65 10.37
CA SER A 364 14.50 -16.40 11.17
C SER A 364 14.77 -15.55 12.42
N ASP A 365 15.85 -15.84 13.16
CA ASP A 365 16.22 -15.10 14.38
C ASP A 365 16.55 -13.63 14.10
N LEU A 366 17.07 -13.33 12.90
CA LEU A 366 17.37 -11.98 12.46
C LEU A 366 16.12 -11.26 11.95
N ILE A 367 15.22 -11.98 11.26
CA ILE A 367 14.01 -11.47 10.62
C ILE A 367 12.88 -11.23 11.63
N ALA A 368 12.57 -12.21 12.49
CA ALA A 368 11.46 -12.20 13.43
C ALA A 368 11.31 -10.88 14.24
N PRO A 369 12.38 -10.30 14.84
CA PRO A 369 12.23 -9.07 15.60
C PRO A 369 11.88 -7.84 14.74
N ARG A 370 12.12 -7.89 13.43
CA ARG A 370 12.00 -6.76 12.48
C ARG A 370 10.74 -6.82 11.62
N VAL A 371 10.17 -8.01 11.45
CA VAL A 371 9.01 -8.23 10.59
C VAL A 371 7.69 -8.06 11.36
N HIS A 372 6.66 -7.55 10.70
CA HIS A 372 5.27 -7.77 11.09
C HIS A 372 4.79 -9.12 10.58
N LEU A 373 5.18 -9.46 9.35
CA LEU A 373 4.75 -10.66 8.64
C LEU A 373 5.68 -10.97 7.45
N LEU A 374 5.99 -12.25 7.25
CA LEU A 374 6.44 -12.82 5.99
C LEU A 374 5.26 -13.51 5.31
N LEU A 375 5.09 -13.26 4.02
CA LEU A 375 4.04 -13.82 3.18
C LEU A 375 4.64 -14.49 1.94
N ILE A 376 4.27 -15.75 1.70
CA ILE A 376 4.56 -16.47 0.45
C ILE A 376 3.32 -16.45 -0.43
N ARG A 377 3.52 -16.11 -1.71
CA ARG A 377 2.49 -16.10 -2.74
C ARG A 377 3.00 -16.75 -4.01
N THR A 378 2.08 -17.25 -4.81
CA THR A 378 2.36 -17.81 -6.13
C THR A 378 1.72 -16.97 -7.23
N ILE A 379 2.38 -16.87 -8.38
CA ILE A 379 1.90 -16.05 -9.50
C ILE A 379 2.17 -16.79 -10.80
N LYS A 380 1.20 -16.78 -11.72
CA LYS A 380 1.38 -17.26 -13.09
C LYS A 380 2.38 -16.37 -13.84
N GLY A 381 3.29 -16.99 -14.60
CA GLY A 381 4.23 -16.23 -15.43
C GLY A 381 3.56 -15.39 -16.52
N ASP A 382 4.25 -14.34 -16.95
CA ASP A 382 3.79 -13.40 -18.00
C ASP A 382 4.88 -13.11 -19.03
N ASP A 383 4.59 -12.20 -19.98
CA ASP A 383 5.51 -11.77 -21.02
C ASP A 383 5.80 -10.26 -21.02
N PHE A 384 5.59 -9.59 -19.88
CA PHE A 384 5.88 -8.17 -19.71
C PHE A 384 7.36 -7.95 -19.38
N TRP A 385 8.05 -7.08 -20.12
CA TRP A 385 9.51 -7.12 -20.22
C TRP A 385 10.27 -6.91 -18.91
N LEU A 386 9.72 -6.09 -18.00
CA LEU A 386 10.27 -5.85 -16.66
C LEU A 386 9.40 -6.43 -15.54
N SER A 387 8.41 -7.26 -15.86
CA SER A 387 7.70 -8.01 -14.81
C SER A 387 8.66 -8.96 -14.12
N GLU A 388 8.52 -9.04 -12.80
CA GLU A 388 9.21 -10.01 -11.97
C GLU A 388 8.81 -11.45 -12.35
N MET A 389 7.68 -11.63 -13.04
CA MET A 389 7.16 -12.91 -13.52
C MET A 389 7.52 -13.22 -14.99
N TYR A 390 8.31 -12.38 -15.65
CA TYR A 390 8.62 -12.50 -17.08
C TYR A 390 9.24 -13.86 -17.44
N SER A 391 8.63 -14.50 -18.46
CA SER A 391 9.10 -15.73 -19.11
C SER A 391 9.29 -16.93 -18.16
N GLN A 392 8.57 -16.94 -17.05
CA GLN A 392 8.50 -18.08 -16.13
C GLN A 392 7.22 -18.89 -16.37
N SER A 393 7.18 -20.15 -15.94
CA SER A 393 5.92 -20.91 -15.95
C SER A 393 5.00 -20.44 -14.83
N ASN A 394 5.53 -20.46 -13.60
CA ASN A 394 4.96 -19.90 -12.38
C ASN A 394 6.12 -19.34 -11.55
N VAL A 395 5.79 -18.44 -10.63
CA VAL A 395 6.75 -17.73 -9.77
C VAL A 395 6.28 -17.81 -8.33
N VAL A 396 7.23 -17.88 -7.40
CA VAL A 396 6.97 -17.65 -5.97
C VAL A 396 7.47 -16.26 -5.58
N GLY A 397 6.64 -15.51 -4.87
CA GLY A 397 6.98 -14.25 -4.22
C GLY A 397 7.24 -14.47 -2.73
N ILE A 398 8.40 -14.03 -2.25
CA ILE A 398 8.75 -14.00 -0.82
C ILE A 398 8.63 -12.56 -0.34
N HIS A 399 7.49 -12.23 0.25
CA HIS A 399 7.14 -10.90 0.71
C HIS A 399 7.44 -10.70 2.19
N PHE A 400 7.91 -9.50 2.54
CA PHE A 400 8.12 -9.06 3.91
C PHE A 400 7.39 -7.73 4.14
N THR A 401 6.56 -7.69 5.16
CA THR A 401 6.06 -6.46 5.77
C THR A 401 6.88 -6.20 7.03
N TRP A 402 7.77 -5.22 6.98
CA TRP A 402 8.64 -4.85 8.06
C TRP A 402 8.01 -3.79 8.97
N LYS A 403 8.46 -3.77 10.23
CA LYS A 403 8.25 -2.64 11.14
C LYS A 403 8.88 -1.37 10.55
N PRO A 404 8.38 -0.17 10.91
CA PRO A 404 8.80 1.10 10.29
C PRO A 404 10.17 1.58 10.81
N ASN A 405 11.20 0.78 10.59
CA ASN A 405 12.58 1.07 10.96
C ASN A 405 13.50 0.75 9.79
N MET A 406 13.72 1.73 8.92
CA MET A 406 14.52 1.55 7.70
C MET A 406 15.95 1.09 8.01
N THR A 407 16.58 1.63 9.05
CA THR A 407 17.94 1.21 9.44
C THR A 407 17.99 -0.28 9.76
N ALA A 408 17.07 -0.77 10.59
CA ALA A 408 17.01 -2.18 10.94
C ALA A 408 16.67 -3.09 9.76
N VAL A 409 15.86 -2.60 8.80
CA VAL A 409 15.55 -3.30 7.55
C VAL A 409 16.80 -3.41 6.67
N MET A 410 17.53 -2.31 6.47
CA MET A 410 18.73 -2.30 5.63
C MET A 410 19.90 -3.14 6.20
N GLU A 411 19.90 -3.46 7.50
CA GLU A 411 20.85 -4.41 8.10
C GLU A 411 20.60 -5.87 7.67
N VAL A 412 19.34 -6.23 7.38
CA VAL A 412 18.95 -7.62 7.09
C VAL A 412 18.78 -7.89 5.60
N LEU A 413 18.32 -6.92 4.80
CA LEU A 413 18.06 -7.13 3.37
C LEU A 413 19.27 -7.67 2.59
N PRO A 414 20.51 -7.16 2.75
CA PRO A 414 21.65 -7.69 2.01
C PRO A 414 21.92 -9.18 2.30
N GLN A 415 21.64 -9.64 3.53
CA GLN A 415 21.81 -11.03 3.93
C GLN A 415 20.73 -11.93 3.32
N ILE A 416 19.48 -11.45 3.27
CA ILE A 416 18.38 -12.14 2.56
C ILE A 416 18.71 -12.24 1.07
N GLU A 417 19.06 -11.13 0.43
CA GLU A 417 19.37 -11.05 -0.99
C GLU A 417 20.53 -11.96 -1.37
N GLN A 418 21.58 -12.03 -0.53
CA GLN A 418 22.72 -12.92 -0.75
C GLN A 418 22.31 -14.41 -0.82
N LEU A 419 21.31 -14.83 -0.04
CA LEU A 419 20.77 -16.19 -0.10
C LEU A 419 19.90 -16.42 -1.34
N LEU A 420 19.38 -15.35 -1.95
CA LEU A 420 18.47 -15.41 -3.09
C LEU A 420 19.16 -15.26 -4.45
N ILE A 421 20.40 -14.75 -4.50
CA ILE A 421 21.22 -14.66 -5.73
C ILE A 421 21.25 -15.97 -6.54
N PRO A 422 21.47 -17.16 -5.94
CA PRO A 422 21.56 -18.41 -6.72
C PRO A 422 20.27 -18.77 -7.47
N TYR A 423 19.13 -18.19 -7.08
CA TYR A 423 17.83 -18.44 -7.68
C TYR A 423 17.41 -17.36 -8.70
N CYS A 424 18.32 -16.44 -9.04
CA CYS A 424 18.05 -15.30 -9.92
C CYS A 424 16.84 -14.47 -9.44
N ALA A 425 16.73 -14.27 -8.12
CA ALA A 425 15.56 -13.63 -7.56
C ALA A 425 15.47 -12.15 -7.99
N ARG A 426 14.30 -11.76 -8.48
CA ARG A 426 14.01 -10.40 -8.96
C ARG A 426 13.35 -9.60 -7.84
N PRO A 427 13.86 -8.43 -7.43
CA PRO A 427 13.19 -7.60 -6.45
C PRO A 427 11.95 -6.91 -7.05
N HIS A 428 10.90 -6.70 -6.24
CA HIS A 428 9.72 -5.95 -6.64
C HIS A 428 10.07 -4.46 -6.84
N TRP A 429 9.79 -3.88 -8.01
CA TRP A 429 10.19 -2.49 -8.34
C TRP A 429 9.66 -1.42 -7.38
N GLY A 430 8.42 -1.60 -6.92
CA GLY A 430 7.78 -0.74 -5.93
C GLY A 430 8.24 -0.90 -4.48
N LYS A 431 9.15 -1.83 -4.15
CA LYS A 431 9.52 -2.17 -2.75
C LYS A 431 11.01 -1.94 -2.48
N VAL A 432 11.41 -2.03 -1.20
CA VAL A 432 12.81 -1.82 -0.79
C VAL A 432 13.63 -3.07 -1.06
N PHE A 433 14.77 -2.88 -1.70
CA PHE A 433 15.85 -3.86 -1.91
C PHE A 433 17.20 -3.12 -1.74
N ALA A 434 18.27 -3.84 -1.43
CA ALA A 434 19.54 -3.27 -0.99
C ALA A 434 20.71 -3.51 -1.95
N GLN A 435 20.80 -4.69 -2.56
CA GLN A 435 21.88 -5.04 -3.46
C GLN A 435 21.80 -4.30 -4.81
N GLY A 436 22.98 -4.07 -5.39
CA GLY A 436 23.14 -3.32 -6.64
C GLY A 436 22.57 -4.06 -7.85
N PRO A 437 22.26 -3.34 -8.93
CA PRO A 437 21.61 -3.88 -10.12
C PRO A 437 22.36 -5.03 -10.81
N GLU A 438 23.68 -5.11 -10.67
CA GLU A 438 24.50 -6.21 -11.20
C GLU A 438 24.03 -7.59 -10.73
N THR A 439 23.38 -7.64 -9.56
CA THR A 439 22.95 -8.86 -8.87
C THR A 439 21.66 -9.46 -9.43
N PHE A 440 20.82 -8.65 -10.08
CA PHE A 440 19.51 -9.11 -10.57
C PHE A 440 19.20 -8.72 -12.02
N LEU A 441 19.88 -7.73 -12.62
CA LEU A 441 19.56 -7.29 -13.98
C LEU A 441 19.82 -8.37 -15.04
N HIS A 442 20.78 -9.27 -14.79
CA HIS A 442 21.01 -10.43 -15.66
C HIS A 442 19.82 -11.40 -15.68
N CYS A 443 18.91 -11.31 -14.71
CA CYS A 443 17.65 -12.07 -14.65
C CYS A 443 16.53 -11.48 -15.52
N TYR A 444 16.75 -10.35 -16.22
CA TYR A 444 15.78 -9.70 -17.10
C TYR A 444 16.19 -9.77 -18.58
N PRO A 445 15.78 -10.80 -19.33
CA PRO A 445 16.20 -11.02 -20.71
C PRO A 445 15.84 -9.87 -21.68
N LYS A 446 14.75 -9.15 -21.41
CA LYS A 446 14.25 -8.03 -22.24
C LYS A 446 14.75 -6.65 -21.81
N LEU A 447 15.71 -6.57 -20.88
CA LEU A 447 16.23 -5.30 -20.38
C LEU A 447 16.84 -4.44 -21.49
N ALA A 448 17.60 -5.04 -22.41
CA ALA A 448 18.23 -4.30 -23.51
C ALA A 448 17.16 -3.68 -24.44
N ASP A 449 16.14 -4.46 -24.80
CA ASP A 449 15.03 -4.00 -25.64
C ASP A 449 14.20 -2.93 -24.93
N PHE A 450 13.98 -3.07 -23.62
CA PHE A 450 13.33 -2.06 -22.80
C PHE A 450 14.10 -0.73 -22.83
N LYS A 451 15.42 -0.77 -22.61
CA LYS A 451 16.28 0.43 -22.66
C LYS A 451 16.23 1.08 -24.04
N GLN A 452 16.27 0.28 -25.10
CA GLN A 452 16.19 0.77 -26.47
C GLN A 452 14.85 1.47 -26.73
N LEU A 453 13.73 0.87 -26.33
CA LEU A 453 12.41 1.48 -26.47
C LEU A 453 12.30 2.77 -25.64
N ALA A 454 12.84 2.79 -24.42
CA ALA A 454 12.84 3.99 -23.59
C ALA A 454 13.65 5.12 -24.22
N GLU A 455 14.78 4.82 -24.88
CA GLU A 455 15.56 5.80 -25.64
C GLU A 455 14.80 6.32 -26.87
N GLN A 456 14.07 5.44 -27.56
CA GLN A 456 13.27 5.82 -28.72
C GLN A 456 12.10 6.74 -28.36
N LEU A 457 11.38 6.43 -27.28
CA LEU A 457 10.19 7.19 -26.85
C LEU A 457 10.52 8.46 -26.04
N ASP A 458 11.69 8.50 -25.40
CA ASP A 458 12.16 9.63 -24.60
C ASP A 458 13.69 9.82 -24.73
N PRO A 459 14.18 10.33 -25.89
CA PRO A 459 15.61 10.56 -26.12
C PRO A 459 16.19 11.68 -25.24
N THR A 460 15.32 12.47 -24.59
CA THR A 460 15.70 13.52 -23.63
C THR A 460 15.77 13.03 -22.19
N HIS A 461 15.38 11.76 -21.96
CA HIS A 461 15.33 11.13 -20.65
C HIS A 461 14.46 11.90 -19.64
N LYS A 462 13.43 12.59 -20.11
CA LYS A 462 12.47 13.38 -19.32
C LYS A 462 11.87 12.58 -18.17
N PHE A 463 11.58 11.30 -18.38
CA PHE A 463 10.99 10.41 -17.37
C PHE A 463 12.01 9.58 -16.59
N ARG A 464 13.32 9.74 -16.81
CA ARG A 464 14.35 9.03 -16.04
C ARG A 464 14.74 9.81 -14.77
N ASN A 465 14.50 9.22 -13.60
CA ASN A 465 14.98 9.71 -12.31
C ASN A 465 16.17 8.88 -11.81
N GLN A 466 16.75 9.31 -10.67
CA GLN A 466 17.88 8.63 -10.04
C GLN A 466 17.62 7.14 -9.77
N PHE A 467 16.41 6.76 -9.35
CA PHE A 467 16.08 5.35 -9.13
C PHE A 467 16.23 4.52 -10.42
N LEU A 468 15.73 5.01 -11.55
CA LEU A 468 15.86 4.30 -12.82
C LEU A 468 17.32 4.30 -13.31
N GLU A 469 18.06 5.38 -13.12
CA GLU A 469 19.50 5.44 -13.44
C GLU A 469 20.30 4.41 -12.64
N ASP A 470 20.07 4.34 -11.33
CA ASP A 470 20.81 3.46 -10.40
C ASP A 470 20.44 1.98 -10.57
N ASN A 471 19.24 1.66 -11.05
CA ASN A 471 18.73 0.29 -11.02
C ASN A 471 18.44 -0.31 -12.40
N LEU A 472 18.13 0.50 -13.41
CA LEU A 472 17.82 0.03 -14.76
C LEU A 472 18.87 0.47 -15.75
N PHE A 473 19.15 1.77 -15.83
CA PHE A 473 19.99 2.37 -16.87
C PHE A 473 21.49 2.38 -16.58
N VAL A 474 21.94 1.63 -15.56
CA VAL A 474 23.36 1.43 -15.30
C VAL A 474 24.10 0.85 -16.50
N ASN A 475 25.28 1.41 -16.77
CA ASN A 475 26.26 0.85 -17.70
C ASN A 475 27.05 -0.24 -16.98
N LEU A 476 26.51 -1.46 -16.96
CA LEU A 476 27.28 -2.61 -16.49
C LEU A 476 28.46 -2.84 -17.46
N PRO A 477 29.70 -2.99 -16.98
CA PRO A 477 30.80 -3.40 -17.85
C PRO A 477 30.39 -4.72 -18.50
N THR A 478 30.58 -4.84 -19.81
CA THR A 478 30.31 -6.05 -20.58
C THR A 478 31.20 -7.18 -20.07
N SER A 479 30.74 -7.91 -19.05
CA SER A 479 31.40 -9.14 -18.65
C SER A 479 31.11 -10.20 -19.70
N SER A 480 32.17 -10.74 -20.31
CA SER A 480 32.10 -11.99 -21.05
C SER A 480 31.42 -13.04 -20.17
N ALA A 481 30.41 -13.71 -20.71
CA ALA A 481 29.63 -14.74 -20.02
C ALA A 481 30.52 -15.63 -19.12
N PRO A 482 30.20 -15.81 -17.82
CA PRO A 482 30.95 -16.72 -17.00
C PRO A 482 30.77 -18.14 -17.54
N SER A 483 31.89 -18.77 -17.88
CA SER A 483 31.95 -20.20 -18.19
C SER A 483 31.40 -20.98 -16.99
N THR A 484 30.49 -21.92 -17.29
CA THR A 484 29.94 -22.96 -16.41
C THR A 484 30.80 -23.26 -15.18
N VAL A 485 30.33 -22.85 -14.00
CA VAL A 485 30.90 -23.28 -12.71
C VAL A 485 30.30 -24.64 -12.34
N PRO A 486 31.10 -25.69 -12.06
CA PRO A 486 30.58 -26.97 -11.58
C PRO A 486 30.15 -26.87 -10.10
N PRO A 487 29.25 -27.75 -9.63
CA PRO A 487 28.66 -27.64 -8.30
C PRO A 487 29.72 -27.77 -7.19
N ALA A 488 29.77 -26.80 -6.27
CA ALA A 488 30.68 -26.79 -5.14
C ALA A 488 30.13 -27.62 -3.97
N SER A 489 30.92 -28.60 -3.56
CA SER A 489 30.73 -29.44 -2.37
C SER A 489 31.00 -28.67 -1.06
N CYS A 490 30.16 -28.92 -0.05
CA CYS A 490 30.31 -28.43 1.32
C CYS A 490 31.68 -28.74 1.96
N GLY A 491 32.22 -27.78 2.72
CA GLY A 491 33.20 -28.07 3.77
C GLY A 491 34.06 -26.89 4.24
N ASN A 492 33.67 -26.32 5.39
CA ASN A 492 34.54 -25.90 6.53
C ASN A 492 34.28 -24.49 7.09
N ARG A 493 33.98 -24.47 8.39
CA ARG A 493 33.78 -23.30 9.28
C ARG A 493 35.12 -22.65 9.66
N ALA A 494 35.09 -21.33 9.86
CA ALA A 494 36.07 -20.57 10.63
C ALA A 494 35.38 -19.76 11.76
N PRO A 495 36.05 -19.40 12.86
CA PRO A 495 35.43 -19.21 14.18
C PRO A 495 35.03 -17.76 14.52
N LEU A 496 34.03 -17.65 15.40
CA LEU A 496 33.48 -16.42 16.00
C LEU A 496 34.38 -15.86 17.12
N ILE A 497 34.54 -14.53 17.16
CA ILE A 497 35.15 -13.79 18.27
C ILE A 497 34.02 -13.09 19.05
N ALA A 498 33.94 -13.35 20.35
CA ALA A 498 32.95 -12.79 21.27
C ALA A 498 33.42 -11.44 21.86
N ILE A 499 32.50 -10.49 22.03
CA ILE A 499 32.69 -9.29 22.85
C ILE A 499 31.50 -9.15 23.81
N SER A 500 31.80 -8.95 25.08
CA SER A 500 30.88 -8.95 26.23
C SER A 500 30.12 -7.64 26.40
N ALA A 501 28.84 -7.75 26.79
CA ALA A 501 27.97 -6.65 27.19
C ALA A 501 28.04 -6.39 28.70
N GLN A 502 28.15 -5.13 29.13
CA GLN A 502 27.71 -4.70 30.45
C GLN A 502 27.16 -3.26 30.42
N ASN A 503 26.04 -3.10 31.15
CA ASN A 503 25.40 -1.87 31.65
C ASN A 503 24.33 -1.18 30.80
N THR A 504 23.09 -1.71 30.86
CA THR A 504 21.86 -0.90 30.70
C THR A 504 20.73 -1.47 31.57
N THR A 505 20.76 -1.16 32.86
CA THR A 505 19.60 -1.33 33.76
C THR A 505 19.51 -0.05 34.55
N VAL A 506 18.51 0.78 34.24
CA VAL A 506 17.93 1.91 35.04
C VAL A 506 17.03 2.82 34.16
N LEU A 507 16.98 2.66 32.82
CA LEU A 507 16.11 3.48 31.93
C LEU A 507 14.76 2.82 31.54
N THR A 508 14.49 1.57 31.90
CA THR A 508 13.32 0.80 31.44
C THR A 508 12.05 0.99 32.26
N ASP A 509 12.16 1.43 33.51
CA ASP A 509 11.03 1.35 34.45
C ASP A 509 10.11 2.59 34.36
N THR A 510 10.67 3.75 34.01
CA THR A 510 9.90 5.02 33.91
C THR A 510 9.08 5.13 32.62
N LEU A 511 9.53 4.51 31.53
CA LEU A 511 8.83 4.51 30.22
C LEU A 511 7.68 3.50 30.16
N THR A 512 7.84 2.36 30.83
CA THR A 512 6.80 1.31 30.90
C THR A 512 5.57 1.79 31.68
N GLN A 513 5.75 2.64 32.69
CA GLN A 513 4.66 3.16 33.51
C GLN A 513 3.82 4.25 32.78
N HIS A 514 4.44 5.06 31.93
CA HIS A 514 3.71 6.03 31.09
C HIS A 514 2.92 5.35 29.96
N TYR A 515 3.50 4.34 29.32
CA TYR A 515 2.84 3.57 28.25
C TYR A 515 1.58 2.83 28.72
N ASN A 516 1.62 2.25 29.93
CA ASN A 516 0.48 1.51 30.48
C ASN A 516 -0.68 2.42 30.91
N THR A 517 -0.39 3.65 31.36
CA THR A 517 -1.41 4.63 31.76
C THR A 517 -2.10 5.26 30.52
N TRP A 518 -1.34 5.42 29.42
CA TRP A 518 -1.84 5.90 28.13
C TRP A 518 -2.81 4.90 27.47
N ASN A 519 -2.48 3.59 27.50
CA ASN A 519 -3.32 2.53 26.91
C ASN A 519 -4.63 2.26 27.67
N ALA A 520 -4.65 2.42 28.99
CA ALA A 520 -5.86 2.20 29.78
C ALA A 520 -6.95 3.27 29.52
N THR A 521 -6.53 4.51 29.29
CA THR A 521 -7.44 5.65 29.13
C THR A 521 -8.13 5.67 27.76
N ILE A 522 -7.42 5.27 26.69
CA ILE A 522 -7.98 5.19 25.33
C ILE A 522 -8.93 3.97 25.17
N LYS A 523 -8.62 2.83 25.79
CA LYS A 523 -9.44 1.61 25.71
C LYS A 523 -10.84 1.77 26.33
N ILE A 524 -10.98 2.56 27.40
CA ILE A 524 -12.26 2.75 28.10
C ILE A 524 -13.19 3.69 27.31
N GLY A 525 -12.66 4.74 26.69
CA GLY A 525 -13.44 5.68 25.88
C GLY A 525 -13.95 5.08 24.56
N PHE A 526 -13.11 4.29 23.87
CA PHE A 526 -13.43 3.76 22.55
C PHE A 526 -14.49 2.65 22.59
N ASN A 527 -14.41 1.74 23.58
CA ASN A 527 -15.38 0.64 23.72
C ASN A 527 -16.76 1.11 24.17
N SER A 528 -16.86 2.21 24.90
CA SER A 528 -18.16 2.76 25.33
C SER A 528 -18.93 3.40 24.16
N VAL A 529 -18.24 4.14 23.29
CA VAL A 529 -18.88 4.83 22.15
C VAL A 529 -19.21 3.84 21.02
N PHE A 530 -18.30 2.91 20.71
CA PHE A 530 -18.53 1.91 19.67
C PHE A 530 -19.70 0.97 20.00
N ASN A 531 -19.84 0.53 21.25
CA ASN A 531 -20.97 -0.30 21.67
C ASN A 531 -22.31 0.45 21.69
N GLN A 532 -22.31 1.76 21.98
CA GLN A 532 -23.53 2.57 21.91
C GLN A 532 -23.99 2.78 20.45
N VAL A 533 -23.06 2.98 19.51
CA VAL A 533 -23.37 3.11 18.08
C VAL A 533 -23.82 1.78 17.47
N ARG A 534 -23.17 0.66 17.83
CA ARG A 534 -23.58 -0.68 17.37
C ARG A 534 -25.00 -1.03 17.81
N LYS A 535 -25.33 -0.75 19.08
CA LYS A 535 -26.67 -1.01 19.66
C LYS A 535 -27.76 -0.15 19.02
N ALA A 536 -27.43 1.08 18.58
CA ALA A 536 -28.37 1.98 17.94
C ALA A 536 -28.65 1.68 16.45
N ILE A 537 -27.77 0.92 15.78
CA ILE A 537 -27.88 0.65 14.33
C ILE A 537 -28.42 -0.76 14.04
N TRP A 538 -28.14 -1.75 14.89
CA TRP A 538 -28.33 -3.16 14.50
C TRP A 538 -29.35 -3.96 15.31
N ASP A 539 -29.57 -3.65 16.59
CA ASP A 539 -30.32 -4.55 17.47
C ASP A 539 -31.83 -4.25 17.51
N ASP A 540 -32.26 -3.07 17.03
CA ASP A 540 -33.67 -2.73 16.88
C ASP A 540 -33.95 -2.25 15.45
N VAL A 541 -34.92 -2.92 14.82
CA VAL A 541 -35.75 -2.51 13.67
C VAL A 541 -35.48 -3.22 12.32
N THR A 542 -36.47 -4.05 11.95
CA THR A 542 -36.82 -4.42 10.57
C THR A 542 -37.30 -3.19 9.79
N PHE A 543 -36.61 -2.79 8.71
CA PHE A 543 -37.04 -1.65 7.88
C PHE A 543 -37.53 -2.05 6.48
N PRO A 544 -38.73 -1.59 6.08
CA PRO A 544 -39.24 -1.74 4.73
C PRO A 544 -38.86 -0.51 3.88
N THR A 545 -38.38 -0.79 2.66
CA THR A 545 -38.23 0.10 1.49
C THR A 545 -36.87 0.79 1.18
N PRO A 546 -36.53 0.95 -0.13
CA PRO A 546 -35.18 1.35 -0.59
C PRO A 546 -34.77 2.81 -0.33
N ALA A 547 -35.73 3.73 -0.13
CA ALA A 547 -35.42 5.16 0.06
C ALA A 547 -34.65 5.44 1.37
N VAL A 548 -34.83 4.59 2.39
CA VAL A 548 -34.09 4.69 3.67
C VAL A 548 -32.62 4.23 3.53
N LYS A 549 -32.31 3.38 2.54
CA LYS A 549 -30.93 2.93 2.29
C LYS A 549 -30.03 4.07 1.80
N ILE A 550 -30.55 4.94 0.93
CA ILE A 550 -29.76 6.05 0.33
C ILE A 550 -29.45 7.12 1.37
N THR A 551 -30.43 7.50 2.19
CA THR A 551 -30.24 8.52 3.25
C THR A 551 -29.23 8.07 4.31
N ASN A 552 -29.20 6.79 4.65
CA ASN A 552 -28.28 6.25 5.66
C ASN A 552 -26.87 6.02 5.12
N ILE A 553 -26.70 5.68 3.84
CA ILE A 553 -25.38 5.65 3.18
C ILE A 553 -24.80 7.07 3.11
N VAL A 554 -25.61 8.07 2.78
CA VAL A 554 -25.19 9.48 2.80
C VAL A 554 -24.83 9.93 4.22
N GLN A 555 -25.59 9.56 5.25
CA GLN A 555 -25.22 9.86 6.64
C GLN A 555 -23.97 9.09 7.12
N TYR A 556 -23.74 7.87 6.66
CA TYR A 556 -22.51 7.13 6.89
C TYR A 556 -21.31 7.88 6.29
N PHE A 557 -21.39 8.33 5.04
CA PHE A 557 -20.34 9.14 4.40
C PHE A 557 -20.12 10.50 5.08
N LEU A 558 -21.18 11.13 5.58
CA LEU A 558 -21.09 12.41 6.30
C LEU A 558 -20.48 12.23 7.71
N SER A 559 -20.80 11.15 8.42
CA SER A 559 -20.21 10.84 9.74
C SER A 559 -18.73 10.39 9.64
N TYR A 560 -18.37 9.67 8.57
CA TYR A 560 -16.99 9.31 8.23
C TYR A 560 -16.10 10.55 8.08
N ASN A 561 -16.57 11.57 7.36
CA ASN A 561 -15.87 12.85 7.20
C ASN A 561 -15.83 13.69 8.48
N LYS A 562 -16.90 13.66 9.29
CA LYS A 562 -16.96 14.39 10.57
C LYS A 562 -15.91 13.89 11.58
N ASN A 563 -15.71 12.57 11.64
CA ASN A 563 -14.71 11.92 12.50
C ASN A 563 -13.25 12.13 12.04
N ALA A 564 -13.01 12.49 10.78
CA ALA A 564 -11.68 12.85 10.30
C ALA A 564 -11.28 14.26 10.74
N VAL A 565 -12.23 15.21 10.70
CA VAL A 565 -12.03 16.61 11.14
C VAL A 565 -11.91 16.71 12.66
N GLU A 566 -12.69 15.94 13.43
CA GLU A 566 -12.53 15.89 14.90
C GLU A 566 -11.21 15.25 15.34
N ARG A 567 -10.69 14.26 14.60
CA ARG A 567 -9.35 13.69 14.84
C ARG A 567 -8.22 14.68 14.61
N GLN A 568 -8.35 15.54 13.60
CA GLN A 568 -7.40 16.64 13.36
C GLN A 568 -7.44 17.70 14.48
N LYS A 569 -8.61 17.97 15.07
CA LYS A 569 -8.74 18.88 16.22
C LYS A 569 -8.11 18.32 17.50
N VAL A 570 -8.34 17.05 17.82
CA VAL A 570 -7.75 16.41 19.00
C VAL A 570 -6.21 16.36 18.92
N LEU A 571 -5.64 16.12 17.74
CA LEU A 571 -4.18 16.16 17.53
C LEU A 571 -3.59 17.58 17.59
N MET A 572 -4.38 18.62 17.29
CA MET A 572 -3.96 20.01 17.45
C MET A 572 -4.05 20.50 18.90
N ASP A 573 -5.06 20.07 19.66
CA ASP A 573 -5.24 20.47 21.06
C ASP A 573 -4.21 19.79 22.00
N ILE A 574 -3.76 18.56 21.68
CA ILE A 574 -2.70 17.87 22.44
C ILE A 574 -1.34 18.60 22.32
N ASN A 575 -1.05 19.25 21.19
CA ASN A 575 0.19 20.02 20.99
C ASN A 575 0.20 21.39 21.70
N ILE A 576 -0.90 21.83 22.30
CA ILE A 576 -0.99 23.12 23.00
C ILE A 576 -0.95 22.97 24.52
N VAL A 577 -1.10 21.75 25.07
CA VAL A 577 -1.20 21.54 26.53
C VAL A 577 0.13 21.16 27.22
N GLU A 578 1.19 20.80 26.50
CA GLU A 578 2.47 20.40 27.13
C GLU A 578 3.59 21.47 27.18
N TRP A 579 3.36 22.71 26.78
CA TRP A 579 4.35 23.80 26.88
C TRP A 579 3.85 25.01 27.67
N GLY A 580 3.06 24.76 28.72
CA GLY A 580 2.43 25.78 29.53
C GLY A 580 2.58 25.53 31.04
N GLY A 581 3.81 25.41 31.54
CA GLY A 581 4.06 25.61 32.96
C GLY A 581 5.10 24.72 33.61
N THR A 582 6.39 25.05 33.45
CA THR A 582 7.37 25.06 34.57
C THR A 582 8.59 25.91 34.17
N ILE A 583 8.40 27.23 33.99
CA ILE A 583 9.50 28.20 34.09
C ILE A 583 9.18 29.07 35.30
N GLN A 584 9.56 28.60 36.50
CA GLN A 584 9.86 29.47 37.63
C GLN A 584 10.65 28.71 38.70
N LYS A 585 11.97 28.87 38.65
CA LYS A 585 12.98 28.82 39.74
C LYS A 585 14.25 28.17 39.23
N PHE A 586 15.14 28.98 38.66
CA PHE A 586 16.59 28.90 38.87
C PHE A 586 17.20 30.20 38.33
N CYS A 587 17.00 31.28 39.09
CA CYS A 587 17.90 32.43 39.12
C CYS A 587 18.29 32.58 40.58
N ASP A 588 19.49 32.11 40.93
CA ASP A 588 20.43 32.80 41.85
C ASP A 588 21.67 31.94 42.09
N CYS A 589 22.79 32.64 42.32
CA CYS A 589 24.19 32.21 42.41
C CYS A 589 24.87 32.07 41.03
N GLY A 590 25.70 32.98 40.53
CA GLY A 590 26.58 33.95 41.20
C GLY A 590 28.03 33.57 40.92
N SER A 591 28.70 34.38 40.10
CA SER A 591 30.15 34.61 39.96
C SER A 591 31.14 33.67 40.66
N GLY A 592 32.09 33.10 39.91
CA GLY A 592 33.32 32.47 40.42
C GLY A 592 33.95 31.54 39.41
#